data_AF-A0A8T4KI66-F1
#
_entry.id   AF-A0A8T4KI66-F1
#
_cell.length_a   1.000
_cell.length_b   1.000
_cell.length_c   1.000
_cell.angle_alpha   90.00
_cell.angle_beta   90.00
_cell.angle_gamma   90.00
#
_symmetry.space_group_name_H-M   'P 1'
#
loop_
_entity.id
_entity.type
_entity.pdbx_description
1 polymer ?
#
loop_
_entity_poly.entity_id
_entity_poly.type
_entity_poly.pdbx_seq_one_letter_code
_entity_poly.pdbx_strand_id
1 'polypeptide(L)' 'MSKKISKKKIKINWNEIDTVLLDMDGTLVDHHYEGYFWNTLLPRAYAKKNGISVNKALETSHSTVFKS' A
#
# COMPACT_ATOMS: atom_id res chain seq x y z
N MET A 1 -15.10 -40.06 21.34
CA MET A 1 -13.65 -39.83 21.54
C MET A 1 -13.29 -38.55 20.76
N SER A 2 -13.29 -37.40 21.42
CA SER A 2 -13.16 -36.09 20.74
C SER A 2 -11.75 -35.55 20.90
N LYS A 3 -10.97 -35.50 19.81
CA LYS A 3 -9.65 -34.86 19.79
C LYS A 3 -9.81 -33.35 19.92
N LYS A 4 -9.39 -32.77 21.06
CA LYS A 4 -9.23 -31.32 21.22
C LYS A 4 -7.95 -30.88 20.51
N ILE A 5 -8.07 -30.11 19.45
CA ILE A 5 -6.94 -29.49 18.77
C ILE A 5 -6.56 -28.23 19.56
N SER A 6 -5.39 -28.24 20.20
CA SER A 6 -4.86 -27.09 20.93
C SER A 6 -4.31 -26.06 19.92
N LYS A 7 -4.85 -24.84 19.94
CA LYS A 7 -4.35 -23.72 19.11
C LYS A 7 -2.98 -23.28 19.64
N LYS A 8 -1.92 -23.56 18.88
CA LYS A 8 -0.57 -23.07 19.19
C LYS A 8 -0.51 -21.55 18.99
N LYS A 9 -0.38 -20.78 20.08
CA LYS A 9 -0.13 -19.33 20.01
C LYS A 9 1.31 -19.10 19.57
N ILE A 10 1.49 -18.49 18.40
CA ILE A 10 2.80 -18.02 17.94
C ILE A 10 2.99 -16.62 18.52
N LYS A 11 4.09 -16.42 19.25
CA LYS A 11 4.47 -15.12 19.81
C LYS A 11 5.53 -14.52 18.89
N ILE A 12 5.17 -13.47 18.16
CA ILE A 12 6.06 -12.77 17.23
C ILE A 12 6.93 -11.79 18.03
N ASN A 13 8.25 -11.83 17.84
CA ASN A 13 9.17 -10.85 18.42
C ASN A 13 9.29 -9.63 17.49
N TRP A 14 8.58 -8.56 17.84
CA TRP A 14 8.48 -7.36 17.01
C TRP A 14 9.77 -6.55 16.90
N ASN A 15 10.70 -6.73 17.85
CA ASN A 15 11.96 -5.98 17.86
C ASN A 15 12.99 -6.50 16.84
N GLU A 16 12.73 -7.64 16.21
CA GLU A 16 13.59 -8.25 15.18
C GLU A 16 13.05 -8.03 13.76
N ILE A 17 11.93 -7.30 13.63
CA ILE A 17 11.31 -7.00 12.34
C ILE A 17 11.69 -5.57 11.95
N ASP A 18 12.61 -5.44 11.01
CA ASP A 18 13.10 -4.13 10.55
C ASP A 18 12.11 -3.45 9.58
N THR A 19 11.34 -4.25 8.83
CA THR A 19 10.42 -3.76 7.80
C THR A 19 9.10 -4.53 7.87
N VAL A 20 8.00 -3.80 7.97
CA VAL A 20 6.64 -4.33 7.87
C VAL A 20 6.02 -3.83 6.56
N LEU A 21 5.63 -4.75 5.69
CA LEU A 21 4.84 -4.45 4.50
C LEU A 21 3.38 -4.71 4.84
N LEU A 22 2.60 -3.63 4.90
CA LEU A 22 1.15 -3.68 5.08
C LEU A 22 0.50 -3.66 3.71
N ASP A 23 -0.12 -4.77 3.32
CA ASP A 23 -1.01 -4.80 2.15
C ASP A 23 -2.34 -4.13 2.55
N MET A 24 -2.98 -3.40 1.65
CA MET A 24 -4.36 -2.99 1.87
C MET A 24 -5.23 -4.23 1.68
N ASP A 25 -5.53 -4.89 2.78
CA ASP A 25 -6.36 -6.08 2.89
C ASP A 25 -7.70 -5.94 2.12
N GLY A 26 -7.71 -6.39 0.86
CA GLY A 26 -8.80 -7.12 0.20
C GLY A 26 -10.22 -6.62 0.40
N THR A 27 -10.47 -5.32 0.34
CA THR A 27 -11.83 -4.82 0.04
C THR A 27 -11.98 -4.89 -1.47
N LEU A 28 -13.08 -5.44 -2.01
CA LEU A 28 -13.42 -5.48 -3.44
C LEU A 28 -13.28 -4.09 -4.08
N VAL A 29 -12.05 -3.73 -4.43
CA VAL A 29 -11.72 -2.58 -5.23
C VAL A 29 -11.46 -3.20 -6.57
N ASP A 30 -12.41 -2.97 -7.49
CA ASP A 30 -12.28 -3.31 -8.88
C ASP A 30 -10.84 -2.98 -9.33
N HIS A 31 -10.12 -3.95 -9.90
CA HIS A 31 -8.75 -3.76 -10.40
C HIS A 31 -8.62 -2.50 -11.29
N HIS A 32 -9.73 -2.05 -11.89
CA HIS A 32 -9.83 -0.79 -12.62
C HIS A 32 -9.59 0.49 -11.76
N TYR A 33 -9.94 0.47 -10.48
CA TYR A 33 -9.80 1.63 -9.60
C TYR A 33 -8.35 1.83 -9.12
N GLU A 34 -7.55 0.78 -9.02
CA GLU A 34 -6.13 0.89 -8.67
C GLU A 34 -5.39 1.76 -9.70
N GLY A 35 -5.60 1.48 -10.99
CA GLY A 35 -5.02 2.27 -12.07
C GLY A 35 -5.48 3.73 -12.05
N TYR A 36 -6.75 4.00 -11.77
CA TYR A 36 -7.28 5.36 -11.65
C TYR A 36 -6.67 6.11 -10.44
N PHE A 37 -6.56 5.44 -9.29
CA PHE A 37 -5.99 6.03 -8.09
C PHE A 37 -4.53 6.44 -8.31
N TRP A 38 -3.69 5.52 -8.79
CA TRP A 38 -2.26 5.75 -8.95
C TRP A 38 -1.92 6.69 -10.12
N ASN A 39 -2.65 6.61 -11.24
CA ASN A 39 -2.34 7.41 -12.43
C ASN A 39 -3.08 8.75 -12.49
N THR A 40 -4.16 8.93 -11.71
CA THR A 40 -4.98 10.15 -11.79
C THR A 40 -5.13 10.85 -10.45
N LEU A 41 -5.64 10.17 -9.42
CA LEU A 41 -5.99 10.83 -8.15
C LEU A 41 -4.74 11.26 -7.37
N LEU A 42 -3.76 10.37 -7.23
CA LEU A 42 -2.54 10.65 -6.49
C LEU A 42 -1.70 11.78 -7.15
N PRO A 43 -1.40 11.76 -8.46
CA PRO A 43 -0.69 12.86 -9.12
C PRO A 43 -1.44 14.18 -9.00
N ARG A 44 -2.77 14.18 -9.12
CA ARG A 44 -3.59 15.39 -9.00
C ARG A 44 -3.58 15.98 -7.59
N ALA A 45 -3.68 15.13 -6.57
CA ALA A 45 -3.59 15.56 -5.16
C ALA A 45 -2.19 16.11 -4.83
N TYR A 46 -1.14 15.42 -5.30
CA TYR A 46 0.24 15.83 -5.11
C TYR A 46 0.55 17.15 -5.85
N ALA A 47 0.07 17.31 -7.08
CA ALA A 47 0.16 18.55 -7.85
C ALA A 47 -0.48 19.73 -7.10
N LYS A 48 -1.70 19.54 -6.59
CA LYS A 48 -2.41 20.56 -5.82
C LYS A 48 -1.68 20.94 -4.54
N LYS A 49 -1.14 19.96 -3.81
CA LYS A 49 -0.40 20.19 -2.56
C LYS A 49 0.91 20.94 -2.78
N ASN A 50 1.63 20.63 -3.85
CA ASN A 50 2.97 21.16 -4.11
C ASN A 50 2.97 22.33 -5.11
N GLY A 51 1.81 22.74 -5.64
CA GLY A 51 1.71 23.81 -6.63
C GLY A 51 2.41 23.52 -7.95
N ILE A 52 2.58 22.22 -8.30
CA ILE A 52 3.25 21.79 -9.53
C ILE A 52 2.23 21.30 -10.56
N SER A 53 2.64 21.18 -11.82
CA SER A 53 1.79 20.61 -12.86
C SER A 53 1.51 19.13 -12.60
N VAL A 54 0.35 18.65 -13.05
CA VAL A 54 -0.04 17.23 -12.90
C VAL A 54 0.96 16.29 -13.59
N ASN A 55 1.50 16.69 -14.74
CA ASN A 55 2.53 15.91 -15.44
C ASN A 55 3.81 15.77 -14.60
N LYS A 56 4.27 16.86 -13.98
CA LYS A 56 5.44 16.84 -13.09
C LYS A 56 5.18 16.02 -11.83
N ALA A 57 3.95 16.07 -11.31
CA ALA A 57 3.52 15.25 -10.19
C ALA A 57 3.48 13.75 -10.54
N LEU A 58 3.06 13.39 -11.75
CA LEU A 58 3.02 12.01 -12.23
C LEU A 58 4.43 11.42 -12.32
N GLU A 59 5.36 12.14 -12.98
CA GLU A 59 6.77 11.75 -13.07
C GLU A 59 7.43 11.59 -11.69
N THR A 60 7.12 12.49 -10.76
CA THR A 60 7.63 12.41 -9.39
C THR A 60 7.04 11.23 -8.63
N SER A 61 5.74 10.96 -8.78
CA SER A 61 5.05 9.85 -8.11
C SER A 61 5.58 8.51 -8.62
N HIS A 62 5.75 8.34 -9.93
CA HIS A 62 6.28 7.12 -10.52
C HIS A 62 7.75 6.88 -10.18
N SER A 63 8.57 7.93 -10.08
CA SER A 63 9.99 7.80 -9.74
C SER A 63 10.26 7.62 -8.24
N THR A 64 9.35 8.04 -7.36
CA THR A 64 9.54 7.96 -5.89
C THR A 64 8.92 6.71 -5.29
N VAL A 65 7.77 6.24 -5.82
CA VAL A 65 7.02 5.12 -5.24
C VAL A 65 7.50 3.75 -5.75
N PHE A 66 8.03 3.65 -6.97
CA PHE A 66 8.41 2.38 -7.60
C PHE A 66 9.93 2.11 -7.64
N LYS A 67 10.72 2.82 -6.84
CA LYS A 67 12.20 2.71 -6.80
C LYS A 67 12.77 2.10 -5.52
N SER A 68 11.97 1.34 -4.77
CA SER A 68 12.42 0.59 -3.58
C SER A 68 12.29 -0.90 -3.78
#